data_AF-R7QJK8-F1
#
_entry.id   AF-R7QJK8-F1
#
_cell.length_a   1.000
_cell.length_b   1.000
_cell.length_c   1.000
_cell.angle_alpha   90.00
_cell.angle_beta   90.00
_cell.angle_gamma   90.00
#
_symmetry.space_group_name_H-M   'P 1'
#
loop_
_entity.id
_entity.type
_entity.pdbx_description
1 polymer ?
#
loop_
_entity_poly.entity_id
_entity_poly.type
_entity_poly.pdbx_seq_one_letter_code
_entity_poly.pdbx_strand_id
1 'polypeptide(L)'
;MTLIAVCLLCSAHAVPSLKGETLETTVRCNTDFVVARGLNSGVSRIACNECALCVSDDECSTGKCWGYVKGELKCVYDHPESKAKCFPPKSLCSSCLVDDQCASKKCWGHKCVEKDIKSIWKCFGHYH
;
A
#
# COMPACT_ATOMS: atom_id res chain seq x y z
N MET A 1 -26.56 14.11 17.29
CA MET A 1 -26.21 14.12 15.85
C MET A 1 -25.28 12.95 15.61
N THR A 2 -25.80 11.88 15.02
CA THR A 2 -25.06 10.64 14.75
C THR A 2 -24.18 10.89 13.52
N LEU A 3 -22.86 10.96 13.69
CA LEU A 3 -21.93 10.99 12.56
C LEU A 3 -21.90 9.59 11.94
N ILE A 4 -22.69 9.39 10.89
CA ILE A 4 -22.57 8.22 10.03
C ILE A 4 -21.38 8.49 9.13
N ALA A 5 -20.21 7.94 9.47
CA ALA A 5 -19.06 7.92 8.59
C ALA A 5 -19.36 6.94 7.44
N VAL A 6 -19.95 7.46 6.36
CA VAL A 6 -20.19 6.70 5.15
C VAL A 6 -18.84 6.47 4.46
N CYS A 7 -18.35 5.25 4.53
CA CYS A 7 -17.20 4.83 3.74
C CYS A 7 -17.65 4.77 2.27
N LEU A 8 -17.46 5.85 1.51
CA LEU A 8 -17.93 6.02 0.12
C LEU A 8 -17.37 5.00 -0.89
N LEU A 9 -16.52 4.05 -0.46
CA LEU A 9 -15.91 3.03 -1.32
C LEU A 9 -16.20 1.59 -0.88
N CYS A 10 -16.93 1.37 0.23
CA CYS A 10 -17.32 0.04 0.69
C CYS A 10 -18.77 0.08 1.14
N SER A 11 -19.55 -0.95 0.82
CA SER A 11 -20.90 -1.17 1.37
C SER A 11 -20.84 -1.51 2.87
N ALA A 12 -20.24 -0.63 3.68
CA ALA A 12 -19.95 -0.85 5.08
C ALA A 12 -20.85 0.05 5.94
N HIS A 13 -21.68 -0.59 6.78
CA HIS A 13 -22.39 0.07 7.85
C HIS A 13 -21.42 0.21 9.03
N ALA A 14 -20.95 1.42 9.33
CA ALA A 14 -20.21 1.69 10.54
C ALA A 14 -21.20 1.71 11.72
N VAL A 15 -21.04 0.80 12.68
CA VAL A 15 -21.80 0.81 13.94
C VAL A 15 -20.88 1.30 15.04
N PRO A 16 -21.05 2.54 15.55
CA PRO A 16 -20.22 3.05 16.63
C PRO A 16 -20.55 2.30 17.94
N SER A 17 -19.53 1.74 18.59
CA SER A 17 -19.64 1.13 19.92
C SER A 17 -18.77 1.90 20.90
N LEU A 18 -19.38 2.68 21.79
CA LEU A 18 -18.69 3.46 22.80
C LEU A 18 -18.28 2.55 23.97
N LYS A 19 -17.00 2.19 24.05
CA LYS A 19 -16.41 1.60 25.26
C LYS A 19 -15.15 2.36 25.66
N GLY A 20 -15.32 3.36 26.54
CA GLY A 20 -14.25 4.05 27.26
C GLY A 20 -13.28 4.86 26.38
N GLU A 21 -13.43 6.19 26.38
CA GLU A 21 -12.45 7.24 25.96
C GLU A 21 -11.73 7.10 24.59
N THR A 22 -12.02 6.04 23.85
CA THR A 22 -11.41 5.65 22.60
C THR A 22 -12.55 5.39 21.63
N LEU A 23 -12.60 6.15 20.54
CA LEU A 23 -13.63 6.00 19.51
C LEU A 23 -13.29 4.75 18.67
N GLU A 24 -13.66 3.57 19.15
CA GLU A 24 -13.53 2.32 18.40
C GLU A 24 -14.64 2.26 17.34
N THR A 25 -14.26 2.38 16.06
CA THR A 25 -15.18 2.15 14.94
C THR A 25 -14.92 0.76 14.39
N THR A 26 -15.91 -0.11 14.53
CA THR A 26 -15.87 -1.43 13.89
C THR A 26 -16.30 -1.27 12.44
N VAL A 27 -15.40 -1.58 11.50
CA VAL A 27 -15.70 -1.56 10.08
C VAL A 27 -15.72 -2.99 9.57
N ARG A 28 -16.76 -3.32 8.81
CA ARG A 28 -16.87 -4.62 8.18
C ARG A 28 -16.06 -4.62 6.88
N CYS A 29 -14.97 -5.37 6.87
CA CYS A 29 -14.19 -5.67 5.67
C CYS A 29 -14.51 -7.09 5.23
N ASN A 30 -15.28 -7.26 4.16
CA ASN A 30 -15.72 -8.57 3.68
C ASN A 30 -16.53 -9.34 4.76
N THR A 31 -16.12 -10.56 5.15
CA THR A 31 -16.72 -11.34 6.25
C THR A 31 -16.16 -10.99 7.63
N ASP A 32 -15.14 -10.14 7.72
CA ASP A 32 -14.39 -9.87 8.95
C ASP A 32 -14.66 -8.46 9.49
N PHE A 33 -14.54 -8.28 10.80
CA PHE A 33 -14.75 -7.00 11.50
C PHE A 33 -13.40 -6.46 11.95
N VAL A 34 -12.94 -5.37 11.35
CA VAL A 34 -11.67 -4.72 11.72
C VAL A 34 -11.94 -3.57 12.69
N VAL A 35 -11.19 -3.54 13.79
CA VAL A 35 -11.25 -2.48 14.81
C VAL A 35 -10.25 -1.38 14.44
N ALA A 36 -10.74 -0.21 14.02
CA ALA A 36 -9.86 0.96 13.89
C ALA A 36 -9.66 1.63 15.25
N ARG A 37 -8.40 1.84 15.64
CA ARG A 37 -7.99 2.57 16.86
C ARG A 37 -7.18 3.80 16.48
N GLY A 38 -7.52 4.97 17.03
CA GLY A 38 -6.72 6.20 16.90
C GLY A 38 -7.26 7.26 15.92
N LEU A 39 -8.53 7.68 16.06
CA LEU A 39 -9.13 8.69 15.18
C LEU A 39 -8.99 10.12 15.73
N ASN A 40 -7.90 10.81 15.41
CA ASN A 40 -7.79 12.26 15.65
C ASN A 40 -8.04 13.15 14.41
N SER A 41 -8.53 12.60 13.30
CA SER A 41 -9.06 13.39 12.17
C SER A 41 -9.88 12.54 11.19
N GLY A 42 -11.18 12.40 11.48
CA GLY A 42 -12.26 12.48 10.50
C GLY A 42 -12.48 11.42 9.40
N VAL A 43 -11.54 10.57 9.00
CA VAL A 43 -11.78 9.54 7.98
C VAL A 43 -10.90 8.31 8.24
N SER A 44 -11.49 7.23 8.76
CA SER A 44 -10.82 5.92 8.86
C SER A 44 -10.70 5.33 7.45
N ARG A 45 -9.52 5.40 6.82
CA ARG A 45 -9.26 4.69 5.56
C ARG A 45 -8.80 3.28 5.88
N ILE A 46 -9.74 2.43 6.28
CA ILE A 46 -9.44 1.00 6.43
C ILE A 46 -9.35 0.40 5.03
N ALA A 47 -8.20 -0.19 4.75
CA ALA A 47 -7.90 -0.84 3.49
C ALA A 47 -8.31 -2.32 3.59
N CYS A 48 -9.55 -2.60 3.19
CA CYS A 48 -10.17 -3.91 3.31
C CYS A 48 -9.66 -4.95 2.31
N ASN A 49 -8.87 -4.54 1.30
CA ASN A 49 -8.39 -5.42 0.25
C ASN A 49 -6.87 -5.43 0.18
N GLU A 50 -6.35 -6.61 -0.19
CA GLU A 50 -4.99 -6.75 -0.68
C GLU A 50 -4.75 -5.73 -1.81
N CYS A 51 -3.59 -5.07 -1.76
CA CYS A 51 -3.15 -4.01 -2.65
C CYS A 51 -3.85 -2.65 -2.50
N ALA A 52 -4.75 -2.44 -1.54
CA ALA A 52 -5.19 -1.08 -1.23
C ALA A 52 -4.09 -0.27 -0.59
N LEU A 53 -4.14 1.04 -0.82
CA LEU A 53 -3.23 2.00 -0.19
C LEU A 53 -3.41 2.01 1.32
N CYS A 54 -2.31 2.11 2.05
CA CYS A 54 -2.27 2.17 3.49
C CYS A 54 -1.17 3.13 3.96
N VAL A 55 -1.24 3.55 5.22
CA VAL A 55 -0.20 4.35 5.89
C VAL A 55 0.46 3.55 7.01
N SER A 56 -0.26 2.63 7.65
CA SER A 56 0.23 1.78 8.74
C SER A 56 -0.37 0.37 8.67
N ASP A 57 0.28 -0.60 9.35
CA ASP A 57 -0.14 -2.00 9.38
C ASP A 57 -1.57 -2.17 9.92
N ASP A 58 -1.97 -1.34 10.90
CA ASP A 58 -3.31 -1.35 11.53
C ASP A 58 -4.46 -1.01 10.57
N GLU A 59 -4.18 -0.36 9.43
CA GLU A 59 -5.20 -0.04 8.42
C GLU A 59 -5.54 -1.23 7.52
N CYS A 60 -4.66 -2.24 7.49
CA CYS A 60 -4.75 -3.38 6.57
C CYS A 60 -5.44 -4.57 7.22
N SER A 61 -6.51 -5.08 6.59
CA SER A 61 -7.09 -6.37 6.99
C SER A 61 -6.12 -7.54 6.86
N THR A 62 -5.07 -7.41 6.04
CA THR A 62 -3.97 -8.38 5.93
C THR A 62 -2.99 -8.34 7.10
N GLY A 63 -3.10 -7.32 7.97
CA GLY A 63 -2.20 -7.07 9.10
C GLY A 63 -0.82 -6.54 8.70
N LYS A 64 -0.62 -6.14 7.43
CA LYS A 64 0.67 -5.63 6.95
C LYS A 64 0.51 -4.59 5.84
N CYS A 65 1.05 -3.42 6.10
CA CYS A 65 1.18 -2.30 5.20
C CYS A 65 2.64 -2.21 4.73
N TRP A 66 2.86 -2.42 3.44
CA TRP A 66 4.21 -2.54 2.91
C TRP A 66 4.34 -1.91 1.54
N GLY A 67 5.55 -1.49 1.21
CA GLY A 67 5.91 -0.97 -0.11
C GLY A 67 7.36 -0.51 -0.11
N TYR A 68 7.86 -0.18 -1.28
CA TYR A 68 9.25 0.24 -1.46
C TYR A 68 9.49 1.70 -1.12
N VAL A 69 8.44 2.53 -1.21
CA VAL A 69 8.52 3.99 -1.13
C VAL A 69 7.39 4.49 -0.25
N LYS A 70 7.73 5.45 0.62
CA LYS A 70 6.76 6.12 1.49
C LYS A 70 5.73 6.87 0.63
N GLY A 71 4.45 6.57 0.82
CA GLY A 71 3.35 7.15 0.04
C GLY A 71 2.78 6.25 -1.07
N GLU A 72 3.47 5.14 -1.38
CA GLU A 72 2.94 4.09 -2.28
C GLU A 72 2.70 2.77 -1.53
N LEU A 73 2.65 2.81 -0.18
CA LEU A 73 2.46 1.61 0.63
C LEU A 73 1.07 1.02 0.40
N LYS A 74 1.00 -0.31 0.39
CA LYS A 74 -0.23 -1.06 0.18
C LYS A 74 -0.33 -2.23 1.14
N CYS A 75 -1.56 -2.66 1.40
CA CYS A 75 -1.82 -3.87 2.17
C CYS A 75 -1.37 -5.11 1.41
N VAL A 76 -0.56 -5.93 2.06
CA VAL A 76 -0.06 -7.20 1.52
C VAL A 76 -0.17 -8.27 2.58
N TYR A 77 -0.22 -9.53 2.19
CA TYR A 77 0.06 -10.65 3.09
C TYR A 77 1.58 -10.83 3.20
N ASP A 78 2.05 -11.41 4.31
CA ASP A 78 3.48 -11.59 4.53
C ASP A 78 4.08 -12.81 3.81
N HIS A 79 3.86 -12.89 2.50
CA HIS A 79 4.51 -13.85 1.62
C HIS A 79 4.88 -13.16 0.29
N PRO A 80 5.93 -13.65 -0.40
CA PRO A 80 6.48 -12.97 -1.58
C PRO A 80 5.48 -12.83 -2.73
N GLU A 81 4.55 -13.77 -2.90
CA GLU A 81 3.55 -13.73 -3.97
C GLU A 81 2.59 -12.54 -3.83
N SER A 82 2.14 -12.24 -2.60
CA SER A 82 1.28 -11.08 -2.33
C SER A 82 2.02 -9.76 -2.58
N LYS A 83 3.28 -9.68 -2.13
CA LYS A 83 4.14 -8.51 -2.38
C LYS A 83 4.35 -8.28 -3.88
N ALA A 84 4.65 -9.33 -4.64
CA ALA A 84 4.82 -9.25 -6.09
C ALA A 84 3.51 -8.91 -6.83
N LYS A 85 2.36 -9.39 -6.33
CA LYS A 85 1.05 -9.07 -6.88
C LYS A 85 0.70 -7.58 -6.71
N CYS A 86 0.97 -6.99 -5.55
CA CYS A 86 0.67 -5.59 -5.27
C CYS A 86 1.73 -4.61 -5.79
N PHE A 87 2.96 -5.08 -5.91
CA PHE A 87 4.12 -4.35 -6.38
C PHE A 87 4.85 -5.14 -7.45
N PRO A 88 4.26 -5.26 -8.65
CA PRO A 88 4.90 -5.97 -9.75
C PRO A 88 6.24 -5.29 -10.09
N PRO A 89 7.31 -6.07 -10.28
CA PRO A 89 8.61 -5.52 -10.60
C PRO A 89 8.56 -4.77 -11.94
N LYS A 90 9.14 -3.57 -11.94
CA LYS A 90 9.20 -2.68 -13.09
C LYS A 90 10.19 -3.22 -14.13
N SER A 91 9.84 -3.00 -15.39
CA SER A 91 10.65 -3.39 -16.55
C SER A 91 11.86 -2.47 -16.74
N LEU A 92 12.75 -2.87 -17.66
CA LEU A 92 13.93 -2.11 -17.99
C LEU A 92 13.64 -0.65 -18.39
N CYS A 93 14.50 0.28 -17.98
CA CYS A 93 14.42 1.72 -18.18
C CYS A 93 13.25 2.45 -17.48
N SER A 94 12.38 1.72 -16.78
CA SER A 94 11.32 2.29 -15.95
C SER A 94 11.90 3.04 -14.75
N SER A 95 11.22 4.10 -14.32
CA SER A 95 11.66 4.88 -13.17
C SER A 95 11.60 4.08 -11.88
N CYS A 96 12.66 4.15 -11.08
CA CYS A 96 12.78 3.47 -9.81
C CYS A 96 13.38 4.37 -8.74
N LEU A 97 13.11 4.02 -7.48
CA LEU A 97 13.71 4.67 -6.31
C LEU A 97 14.60 3.73 -5.50
N VAL A 98 14.33 2.43 -5.55
CA VAL A 98 15.13 1.38 -4.89
C VAL A 98 15.22 0.15 -5.79
N ASP A 99 16.25 -0.67 -5.57
CA ASP A 99 16.56 -1.85 -6.38
C ASP A 99 15.42 -2.84 -6.49
N ASP A 100 14.70 -3.10 -5.40
CA ASP A 100 13.62 -4.09 -5.37
C ASP A 100 12.40 -3.72 -6.22
N GLN A 101 12.27 -2.46 -6.64
CA GLN A 101 11.25 -2.07 -7.61
C GLN A 101 11.51 -2.65 -8.99
N CYS A 102 12.73 -3.06 -9.31
CA CYS A 102 13.14 -3.49 -10.63
C CYS A 102 13.17 -5.01 -10.75
N ALA A 103 12.74 -5.54 -11.90
CA ALA A 103 12.85 -6.98 -12.19
C ALA A 103 14.30 -7.47 -12.14
N SER A 104 15.23 -6.62 -12.57
CA SER A 104 16.68 -6.84 -12.52
C SER A 104 17.30 -6.75 -11.12
N LYS A 105 16.52 -6.32 -10.11
CA LYS A 105 17.00 -5.97 -8.77
C LYS A 105 18.10 -4.90 -8.77
N LYS A 106 18.05 -3.99 -9.74
CA LYS A 106 19.03 -2.91 -9.86
C LYS A 106 18.39 -1.63 -10.38
N CYS A 107 18.42 -0.61 -9.53
CA CYS A 107 17.98 0.75 -9.79
C CYS A 107 19.20 1.66 -9.88
N TRP A 108 19.49 2.18 -11.07
CA TRP A 108 20.65 3.04 -11.32
C TRP A 108 20.21 4.31 -12.02
N GLY A 109 20.64 5.47 -11.53
CA GLY A 109 20.25 6.77 -12.10
C GLY A 109 18.73 6.97 -12.15
N HIS A 110 18.00 6.47 -11.13
CA HIS A 110 16.53 6.42 -11.08
C HIS A 110 15.86 5.60 -12.19
N LYS A 111 16.59 4.69 -12.86
CA LYS A 111 16.02 3.74 -13.83
C LYS A 111 16.39 2.31 -13.51
N CYS A 112 15.46 1.39 -13.77
CA CYS A 112 15.75 -0.03 -13.72
C CYS A 112 16.72 -0.37 -14.85
N VAL A 113 17.85 -0.98 -14.50
CA VAL A 113 18.88 -1.43 -15.44
C VAL A 113 19.22 -2.89 -15.18
N GLU A 114 19.63 -3.63 -16.20
CA GLU A 114 20.24 -4.94 -16.01
C GLU A 114 21.66 -4.80 -15.44
N LYS A 115 22.30 -5.93 -15.15
CA LYS A 115 23.69 -5.95 -14.67
C LYS A 115 24.69 -5.44 -15.71
N ASP A 116 24.35 -5.51 -17.00
CA ASP A 116 25.25 -5.19 -18.11
C ASP A 116 25.29 -3.69 -18.47
N ILE A 117 26.47 -3.20 -18.84
CA ILE A 117 26.70 -1.82 -19.30
C ILE A 117 25.82 -1.48 -20.52
N LYS A 118 25.54 -2.44 -21.40
CA LYS A 118 24.64 -2.25 -22.56
C LYS A 118 23.24 -1.79 -22.15
N SER A 119 22.75 -2.30 -21.02
CA SER A 119 21.44 -1.95 -20.50
C SER A 119 21.40 -0.51 -19.97
N ILE A 120 22.48 -0.10 -19.29
CA ILE A 120 22.68 1.28 -18.86
C ILE A 120 22.68 2.22 -20.07
N TRP A 121 23.49 1.93 -21.08
CA TRP A 121 23.52 2.72 -22.32
C TRP A 121 22.16 2.76 -23.02
N LYS A 122 21.39 1.67 -23.01
CA LYS A 122 20.05 1.65 -23.60
C LYS A 122 19.07 2.60 -22.89
N CYS A 123 19.17 2.73 -21.57
CA CYS A 123 18.27 3.57 -20.79
C CYS A 123 18.69 5.05 -20.71
N PHE A 124 19.97 5.34 -20.95
CA PHE A 124 20.56 6.67 -20.75
C PHE A 124 21.26 7.24 -22.00
N GLY A 125 21.29 6.50 -23.11
CA GLY A 125 22.04 6.81 -24.34
C GLY A 125 21.51 7.95 -25.21
N HIS A 126 20.85 8.93 -24.62
CA HIS A 126 20.56 10.24 -25.24
C HIS A 126 21.41 11.35 -24.58
N TYR A 127 22.71 11.13 -24.46
CA TYR A 127 23.67 12.24 -24.29
C TYR A 127 24.18 12.58 -25.69
N HIS A 128 23.69 13.70 -26.22
CA HIS A 128 24.15 14.31 -27.47
C HIS A 128 25.05 15.50 -27.17
#